data_AF-A0A382DCS3-F1
#
_entry.id   AF-A0A382DCS3-F1
#
_cell.length_a   1.000
_cell.length_b   1.000
_cell.length_c   1.000
_cell.angle_alpha   90.00
_cell.angle_beta   90.00
_cell.angle_gamma   90.00
#
_symmetry.space_group_name_H-M   'P 1'
#
loop_
_entity.id
_entity.type
_entity.pdbx_description
1 polymer ?
#
loop_
_entity_poly.entity_id
_entity_poly.type
_entity_poly.pdbx_seq_one_letter_code
_entity_poly.pdbx_strand_id
1 'polypeptide(L)'
;CAMAHFTKIDYEMGNTNKGVFSILSFILVLAAVTAVGFTLYLGYEVSGASNFIEPAFKAGSTRPYNNLVKFINNKQIITGTELGFFGIGNLISLLLILAHHRLPWWGLHPIGFAVAKSPFMVSSVTAVFTVWVVKSILLRLGGINLYRKAIPAVIGMLVAFVLSVFLSYTVDLIWFPQSGHILQTE
;
A
#
# COMPACT_ATOMS: atom_id res chain seq x y z
N CYS A 1 -10.12 12.21 -7.89
CA CYS A 1 -10.56 10.82 -8.11
C CYS A 1 -11.25 10.17 -6.90
N ALA A 2 -10.92 10.52 -5.65
CA ALA A 2 -11.58 9.97 -4.46
C ALA A 2 -13.11 10.25 -4.41
N MET A 3 -13.53 11.47 -4.76
CA MET A 3 -14.95 11.89 -4.70
C MET A 3 -15.87 11.06 -5.62
N ALA A 4 -15.40 10.62 -6.78
CA ALA A 4 -16.17 9.76 -7.70
C ALA A 4 -16.32 8.31 -7.19
N HIS A 5 -15.38 7.84 -6.37
CA HIS A 5 -15.48 6.54 -5.73
C HIS A 5 -16.47 6.55 -4.57
N PHE A 6 -16.52 7.66 -3.81
CA PHE A 6 -17.48 7.84 -2.71
C PHE A 6 -18.94 7.87 -3.20
N THR A 7 -19.23 8.57 -4.29
CA THR A 7 -20.60 8.63 -4.85
C THR A 7 -21.05 7.28 -5.38
N LYS A 8 -20.14 6.47 -5.92
CA LYS A 8 -20.46 5.11 -6.37
C LYS A 8 -20.75 4.16 -5.20
N ILE A 9 -19.98 4.24 -4.12
CA ILE A 9 -20.21 3.43 -2.91
C ILE A 9 -21.54 3.84 -2.25
N ASP A 10 -21.83 5.14 -2.16
CA ASP A 10 -23.09 5.66 -1.62
C ASP A 10 -24.31 5.21 -2.45
N TYR A 11 -24.15 5.16 -3.79
CA TYR A 11 -25.16 4.61 -4.69
C TYR A 11 -25.36 3.10 -4.50
N GLU A 12 -24.27 2.32 -4.40
CA GLU A 12 -24.34 0.86 -4.23
C GLU A 12 -24.83 0.43 -2.82
N MET A 13 -24.64 1.25 -1.79
CA MET A 13 -25.12 1.00 -0.42
C MET A 13 -26.58 1.42 -0.19
N GLY A 14 -27.29 1.88 -1.23
CA GLY A 14 -28.72 2.22 -1.13
C GLY A 14 -28.94 3.66 -0.67
N ASN A 15 -28.66 4.61 -1.57
CA ASN A 15 -29.16 6.00 -1.56
C ASN A 15 -29.31 6.63 -0.18
N THR A 16 -28.27 6.57 0.67
CA THR A 16 -28.28 7.16 2.01
C THR A 16 -27.91 8.64 1.90
N ASN A 17 -28.81 9.39 1.26
CA ASN A 17 -28.65 10.81 0.98
C ASN A 17 -28.17 11.57 2.25
N LYS A 18 -26.91 12.03 2.18
CA LYS A 18 -26.28 13.12 2.96
C LYS A 18 -25.56 12.81 4.28
N GLY A 19 -25.45 11.55 4.72
CA GLY A 19 -24.78 11.23 6.01
C GLY A 19 -23.39 10.57 5.91
N VAL A 20 -23.22 9.65 4.95
CA VAL A 20 -22.12 8.68 4.98
C VAL A 20 -20.75 9.33 4.79
N PHE A 21 -20.63 10.30 3.89
CA PHE A 21 -19.36 10.99 3.67
C PHE A 21 -18.88 11.76 4.91
N SER A 22 -19.80 12.44 5.61
CA SER A 22 -19.50 13.17 6.84
C SER A 22 -19.05 12.20 7.94
N ILE A 23 -19.76 11.08 8.09
CA ILE A 23 -19.42 10.04 9.07
C ILE A 23 -18.06 9.41 8.76
N LEU A 24 -17.79 9.03 7.52
CA LEU A 24 -16.50 8.45 7.12
C LEU A 24 -15.35 9.44 7.32
N SER A 25 -15.55 10.70 6.95
CA SER A 25 -14.55 11.76 7.17
C SER A 25 -14.29 11.99 8.65
N PHE A 26 -15.35 12.00 9.47
CA PHE A 26 -15.24 12.14 10.91
C PHE A 26 -14.48 10.97 11.54
N ILE A 27 -14.79 9.73 11.15
CA ILE A 27 -14.08 8.52 11.62
C ILE A 27 -12.60 8.59 11.23
N LEU A 28 -12.29 8.99 10.00
CA LEU A 28 -10.90 9.12 9.53
C LEU A 28 -10.12 10.17 10.34
N VAL A 29 -10.71 11.33 10.59
CA VAL A 29 -10.09 12.39 11.40
C VAL A 29 -9.91 11.93 12.84
N LEU A 30 -10.94 11.31 13.45
CA LEU A 30 -10.87 10.79 14.80
C LEU A 30 -9.76 9.74 14.93
N ALA A 31 -9.68 8.80 13.99
CA ALA A 31 -8.63 7.78 13.94
C ALA A 31 -7.23 8.38 13.77
N ALA A 32 -7.08 9.42 12.96
CA ALA A 32 -5.80 10.12 12.79
C ALA A 32 -5.37 10.83 14.09
N VAL A 33 -6.30 11.53 14.75
CA VAL A 33 -6.01 12.24 16.01
C VAL A 33 -5.67 11.26 17.12
N THR A 34 -6.42 10.15 17.25
CA THR A 34 -6.12 9.13 18.26
C THR A 34 -4.78 8.44 17.99
N ALA A 35 -4.47 8.11 16.73
CA ALA A 35 -3.19 7.52 16.35
C ALA A 35 -2.00 8.44 16.68
N VAL A 36 -2.09 9.73 16.32
CA VAL A 36 -1.05 10.71 16.61
C VAL A 36 -0.90 10.95 18.12
N GLY A 37 -2.02 11.12 18.83
CA GLY A 37 -2.01 11.33 20.28
C GLY A 37 -1.41 10.13 21.04
N PHE A 38 -1.80 8.91 20.66
CA PHE A 38 -1.29 7.69 21.27
C PHE A 38 0.20 7.48 20.97
N THR A 39 0.63 7.79 19.75
CA THR A 39 2.06 7.76 19.37
C THR A 39 2.86 8.75 20.22
N LEU A 40 2.38 9.98 20.40
CA LEU A 40 3.06 10.97 21.24
C LEU A 40 3.14 10.52 22.69
N TYR A 41 2.04 9.99 23.24
CA TYR A 41 1.99 9.46 24.59
C TYR A 41 3.03 8.36 24.84
N LEU A 42 3.09 7.35 23.96
CA LEU A 42 4.10 6.27 24.03
C LEU A 42 5.54 6.79 23.88
N GLY A 43 5.72 7.84 23.07
CA GLY A 43 7.02 8.47 22.84
C GLY A 43 7.56 9.27 24.03
N TYR A 44 6.69 9.79 24.90
CA TYR A 44 7.09 10.65 26.03
C TYR A 44 7.09 9.94 27.39
N GLU A 45 6.11 9.08 27.68
CA GLU A 45 5.89 8.64 29.08
C GLU A 45 6.57 7.31 29.44
N VAL A 46 6.63 6.34 28.51
CA VAL A 46 6.88 4.93 28.89
C VAL A 46 8.36 4.51 28.80
N SER A 47 9.14 4.99 27.80
CA SER A 47 10.60 4.71 27.69
C SER A 47 11.36 5.61 26.71
N GLY A 48 10.75 6.68 26.19
CA GLY A 48 11.33 7.48 25.11
C GLY A 48 11.29 6.79 23.74
N ALA A 49 12.05 7.32 22.77
CA ALA A 49 12.06 6.88 21.36
C ALA A 49 12.47 5.40 21.12
N SER A 50 12.90 4.67 22.15
CA SER A 50 13.27 3.25 22.06
C SER A 50 12.08 2.30 21.98
N ASN A 51 10.86 2.73 22.34
CA ASN A 51 9.64 1.92 22.17
C ASN A 51 9.22 1.75 20.71
N PHE A 52 9.68 2.61 19.81
CA PHE A 52 9.39 2.49 18.39
C PHE A 52 10.38 1.53 17.72
N ILE A 53 10.07 0.24 17.81
CA ILE A 53 10.81 -0.83 17.10
C ILE A 53 10.49 -0.80 15.60
N GLU A 54 9.38 -0.16 15.22
CA GLU A 54 8.87 -0.06 13.85
C GLU A 54 9.90 0.57 12.90
N PRO A 55 10.15 -0.03 11.71
CA PRO A 55 11.04 0.53 10.71
C PRO A 55 10.69 1.97 10.32
N ALA A 56 9.41 2.36 10.36
CA ALA A 56 8.97 3.71 10.02
C ALA A 56 9.58 4.79 10.91
N PHE A 57 9.69 4.56 12.23
CA PHE A 57 10.24 5.54 13.17
C PHE A 57 11.77 5.49 13.25
N LYS A 58 12.35 4.28 13.29
CA LYS A 58 13.81 4.12 13.37
C LYS A 58 14.51 4.41 12.04
N ALA A 59 13.95 3.92 10.94
CA ALA A 59 14.50 4.12 9.59
C ALA A 59 14.05 5.46 8.98
N GLY A 60 12.89 6.01 9.35
CA GLY A 60 12.42 7.30 8.85
C GLY A 60 13.33 8.47 9.22
N SER A 61 13.94 8.45 10.42
CA SER A 61 14.89 9.48 10.85
C SER A 61 16.31 9.22 10.33
N THR A 62 16.76 7.96 10.31
CA THR A 62 18.15 7.62 9.98
C THR A 62 18.42 7.41 8.49
N ARG A 63 17.47 6.88 7.71
CA ARG A 63 17.64 6.68 6.26
C ARG A 63 17.92 7.98 5.48
N PRO A 64 17.16 9.08 5.64
CA PRO A 64 17.43 10.29 4.87
C PRO A 64 18.81 10.87 5.22
N TYR A 65 19.17 10.92 6.50
CA TYR A 65 20.49 11.35 6.95
C TYR A 65 21.61 10.48 6.38
N ASN A 66 21.49 9.14 6.51
CA ASN A 66 22.47 8.20 5.98
C ASN A 66 22.57 8.26 4.45
N ASN A 67 21.46 8.47 3.75
CA ASN A 67 21.46 8.64 2.30
C ASN A 67 22.14 9.96 1.91
N LEU A 68 21.87 11.06 2.61
CA LEU A 68 22.55 12.34 2.38
C LEU A 68 24.06 12.24 2.61
N VAL A 69 24.48 11.65 3.73
CA VAL A 69 25.91 11.41 4.02
C VAL A 69 26.54 10.53 2.94
N LYS A 70 25.84 9.48 2.47
CA LYS A 70 26.29 8.66 1.33
C LYS A 70 26.41 9.47 0.04
N PHE A 71 25.45 10.33 -0.28
CA PHE A 71 25.50 11.17 -1.50
C PHE A 71 26.61 12.23 -1.43
N ILE A 72 26.88 12.78 -0.25
CA ILE A 72 27.95 13.76 -0.04
C ILE A 72 29.33 13.08 -0.12
N ASN A 73 29.50 11.95 0.57
CA ASN A 73 30.77 11.23 0.59
C ASN A 73 31.06 10.49 -0.72
N ASN A 74 30.01 10.10 -1.44
CA ASN A 74 30.10 9.38 -2.69
C ASN A 74 29.46 10.23 -3.79
N LYS A 75 30.21 11.24 -4.24
CA LYS A 75 29.79 12.11 -5.35
C LYS A 75 29.72 11.24 -6.61
N GLN A 76 28.55 10.66 -6.89
CA GLN A 76 28.36 9.77 -8.03
C GLN A 76 28.57 10.57 -9.32
N ILE A 77 29.76 10.43 -9.90
CA ILE A 77 30.02 10.82 -11.27
C ILE A 77 29.34 9.77 -12.13
N ILE A 78 28.38 10.18 -12.96
CA ILE A 78 27.68 9.26 -13.86
C ILE A 78 28.73 8.61 -14.77
N THR A 79 28.98 7.34 -14.53
CA THR A 79 29.92 6.51 -15.28
C THR A 79 29.28 6.15 -16.62
N GLY A 80 30.09 5.93 -17.66
CA GLY A 80 29.58 5.58 -19.00
C GLY A 80 28.66 4.34 -19.01
N THR A 81 28.85 3.41 -18.08
CA THR A 81 27.98 2.23 -17.88
C THR A 81 26.58 2.60 -17.40
N GLU A 82 26.46 3.55 -16.47
CA GLU A 82 25.18 4.02 -15.93
C GLU A 82 24.37 4.77 -16.99
N LEU A 83 25.06 5.55 -17.83
CA LEU A 83 24.46 6.21 -19.00
C LEU A 83 23.98 5.17 -20.04
N GLY A 84 24.74 4.09 -20.22
CA GLY A 84 24.36 2.95 -21.06
C GLY A 84 23.08 2.27 -20.58
N PHE A 85 22.98 1.96 -19.28
CA PHE A 85 21.76 1.40 -18.69
C PHE A 85 20.56 2.35 -18.79
N PHE A 86 20.79 3.66 -18.64
CA PHE A 86 19.74 4.67 -18.82
C PHE A 86 19.22 4.70 -20.27
N GLY A 87 20.12 4.60 -21.25
CA GLY A 87 19.77 4.50 -22.67
C GLY A 87 18.98 3.22 -22.99
N ILE A 88 19.43 2.07 -22.49
CA ILE A 88 18.74 0.78 -22.66
C ILE A 88 17.34 0.84 -22.03
N GLY A 89 17.22 1.37 -20.82
CA GLY A 89 15.93 1.53 -20.14
C GLY A 89 14.95 2.43 -20.91
N ASN A 90 15.46 3.53 -21.50
CA ASN A 90 14.69 4.39 -22.39
C ASN A 90 14.25 3.67 -23.66
N LEU A 91 15.16 2.95 -24.31
CA LEU A 91 14.86 2.18 -25.53
C LEU A 91 13.78 1.12 -25.28
N ILE A 92 13.92 0.34 -24.19
CA ILE A 92 12.92 -0.66 -23.80
C ILE A 92 11.57 0.03 -23.54
N SER A 93 11.55 1.12 -22.78
CA SER A 93 10.32 1.85 -22.47
C SER A 93 9.64 2.39 -23.73
N LEU A 94 10.41 2.93 -24.68
CA LEU A 94 9.92 3.45 -25.96
C LEU A 94 9.38 2.32 -26.84
N LEU A 95 10.06 1.17 -26.90
CA LEU A 95 9.58 -0.02 -27.60
C LEU A 95 8.27 -0.55 -27.01
N LEU A 96 8.14 -0.59 -25.68
CA LEU A 96 6.88 -0.98 -25.03
C LEU A 96 5.74 0.00 -25.35
N ILE A 97 6.01 1.31 -25.37
CA ILE A 97 5.03 2.32 -25.75
C ILE A 97 4.59 2.14 -27.21
N LEU A 98 5.54 1.93 -28.13
CA LEU A 98 5.25 1.70 -29.54
C LEU A 98 4.48 0.39 -29.77
N ALA A 99 4.88 -0.69 -29.10
CA ALA A 99 4.18 -1.98 -29.17
C ALA A 99 2.75 -1.85 -28.64
N HIS A 100 2.54 -1.13 -27.53
CA HIS A 100 1.22 -0.88 -26.98
C HIS A 100 0.33 -0.06 -27.94
N HIS A 101 0.89 0.94 -28.63
CA HIS A 101 0.13 1.72 -29.61
C HIS A 101 -0.17 0.97 -30.91
N ARG A 102 0.71 0.06 -31.35
CA ARG A 102 0.55 -0.66 -32.63
C ARG A 102 -0.21 -1.98 -32.48
N LEU A 103 -0.16 -2.62 -31.31
CA LEU A 103 -0.71 -3.95 -31.07
C LEU A 103 -1.80 -3.87 -30.00
N PRO A 104 -3.08 -3.72 -30.38
CA PRO A 104 -4.19 -3.59 -29.42
C PRO A 104 -4.40 -4.84 -28.55
N TRP A 105 -3.78 -5.98 -28.89
CA TRP A 105 -3.78 -7.20 -28.07
C TRP A 105 -2.64 -7.27 -27.04
N TRP A 106 -1.66 -6.35 -27.08
CA TRP A 106 -0.46 -6.41 -26.25
C TRP A 106 -0.73 -5.88 -24.84
N GLY A 107 -0.90 -6.80 -23.89
CA GLY A 107 -1.29 -6.51 -22.50
C GLY A 107 -0.16 -6.03 -21.57
N LEU A 108 1.09 -5.93 -22.05
CA LEU A 108 2.20 -5.41 -21.24
C LEU A 108 2.24 -3.88 -21.31
N HIS A 109 1.78 -3.24 -20.24
CA HIS A 109 1.77 -1.78 -20.14
C HIS A 109 3.15 -1.26 -19.71
N PRO A 110 3.71 -0.21 -20.37
CA PRO A 110 4.99 0.40 -19.99
C PRO A 110 5.04 0.91 -18.53
N ILE A 111 3.88 1.23 -17.93
CA ILE A 111 3.76 1.63 -16.52
C ILE A 111 4.16 0.47 -15.60
N GLY A 112 3.80 -0.77 -15.93
CA GLY A 112 4.17 -1.94 -15.14
C GLY A 112 5.69 -2.12 -15.08
N PHE A 113 6.39 -1.84 -16.18
CA PHE A 113 7.85 -1.90 -16.23
C PHE A 113 8.51 -0.77 -15.42
N ALA A 114 7.99 0.46 -15.53
CA ALA A 114 8.51 1.61 -14.79
C ALA A 114 8.32 1.47 -13.26
N VAL A 115 7.22 0.86 -12.83
CA VAL A 115 6.88 0.74 -11.39
C VAL A 115 7.43 -0.55 -10.77
N ALA A 116 7.91 -1.52 -11.56
CA ALA A 116 8.40 -2.82 -11.09
C ALA A 116 9.50 -2.74 -10.02
N LYS A 117 10.35 -1.69 -10.04
CA LYS A 117 11.43 -1.50 -9.06
C LYS A 117 11.00 -0.71 -7.81
N SER A 118 9.74 -0.28 -7.72
CA SER A 118 9.24 0.34 -6.51
C SER A 118 9.19 -0.72 -5.39
N PRO A 119 9.70 -0.45 -4.17
CA PRO A 119 9.66 -1.41 -3.06
C PRO A 119 8.26 -1.99 -2.83
N PHE A 120 7.24 -1.14 -2.96
CA PHE A 120 5.83 -1.53 -2.85
C PHE A 120 5.39 -2.50 -3.93
N MET A 121 5.85 -2.32 -5.17
CA MET A 121 5.47 -3.16 -6.29
C MET A 121 6.10 -4.55 -6.14
N VAL A 122 7.37 -4.63 -5.73
CA VAL A 122 8.09 -5.90 -5.55
C VAL A 122 7.39 -6.82 -4.55
N SER A 123 6.97 -6.28 -3.39
CA SER A 123 6.19 -7.03 -2.40
C SER A 123 4.78 -7.39 -2.90
N SER A 124 4.15 -6.49 -3.67
CA SER A 124 2.77 -6.67 -4.12
C SER A 124 2.58 -7.56 -5.35
N VAL A 125 3.64 -7.87 -6.13
CA VAL A 125 3.51 -8.65 -7.38
C VAL A 125 2.78 -9.98 -7.15
N THR A 126 3.15 -10.71 -6.11
CA THR A 126 2.54 -12.01 -5.77
C THR A 126 1.05 -11.86 -5.41
N ALA A 127 0.69 -10.80 -4.69
CA ALA A 127 -0.69 -10.51 -4.34
C ALA A 127 -1.51 -10.15 -5.59
N VAL A 128 -0.98 -9.27 -6.46
CA VAL A 128 -1.63 -8.89 -7.73
C VAL A 128 -1.83 -10.10 -8.63
N PHE A 129 -0.81 -10.96 -8.75
CA PHE A 129 -0.90 -12.20 -9.50
C PHE A 129 -1.98 -13.14 -8.95
N THR A 130 -2.01 -13.32 -7.64
CA THR A 130 -3.04 -14.13 -6.97
C THR A 130 -4.45 -13.59 -7.23
N VAL A 131 -4.66 -12.27 -7.09
CA VAL A 131 -5.93 -11.61 -7.40
C VAL A 131 -6.32 -11.83 -8.86
N TRP A 132 -5.37 -11.73 -9.78
CA TRP A 132 -5.61 -11.97 -11.20
C TRP A 132 -6.02 -13.42 -11.49
N VAL A 133 -5.36 -14.41 -10.89
CA VAL A 133 -5.70 -15.83 -11.03
C VAL A 133 -7.11 -16.10 -10.49
N VAL A 134 -7.39 -15.67 -9.27
CA VAL A 134 -8.70 -15.86 -8.63
C VAL A 134 -9.81 -15.21 -9.46
N LYS A 135 -9.59 -13.96 -9.91
CA LYS A 135 -10.54 -13.24 -10.76
C LYS A 135 -10.77 -13.97 -12.09
N SER A 136 -9.70 -14.47 -12.71
CA SER A 136 -9.78 -15.20 -13.98
C SER A 136 -10.57 -16.50 -13.83
N ILE A 137 -10.36 -17.23 -12.73
CA ILE A 137 -11.12 -18.46 -12.41
C ILE A 137 -12.60 -18.14 -12.18
N LEU A 138 -12.90 -17.14 -11.34
CA LEU A 138 -14.28 -16.73 -11.04
C LEU A 138 -15.06 -16.33 -12.30
N LEU A 139 -14.42 -15.58 -13.20
CA LEU A 139 -15.03 -15.16 -14.46
C LEU A 139 -15.20 -16.32 -15.45
N ARG A 140 -14.26 -17.27 -15.48
CA ARG A 140 -14.37 -18.46 -16.36
C ARG A 140 -15.43 -19.46 -15.89
N LEU A 141 -15.61 -19.65 -14.59
CA LEU A 141 -16.54 -20.65 -14.05
C LEU A 141 -17.99 -20.16 -13.98
N GLY A 142 -18.22 -18.89 -13.64
CA GLY A 142 -19.58 -18.41 -13.34
C GLY A 142 -19.91 -17.01 -13.87
N GLY A 143 -19.06 -16.47 -14.74
CA GLY A 143 -19.26 -15.16 -15.34
C GLY A 143 -19.40 -14.03 -14.32
N ILE A 144 -20.11 -12.96 -14.72
CA ILE A 144 -20.26 -11.75 -13.90
C ILE A 144 -21.10 -11.98 -12.63
N ASN A 145 -22.01 -12.95 -12.64
CA ASN A 145 -22.91 -13.23 -11.52
C ASN A 145 -22.16 -13.87 -10.35
N LEU A 146 -21.26 -14.83 -10.62
CA LEU A 146 -20.43 -15.43 -9.57
C LEU A 146 -19.41 -14.42 -9.02
N TYR A 147 -18.86 -13.56 -9.88
CA TYR A 147 -18.00 -12.46 -9.45
C TYR A 147 -18.71 -11.54 -8.43
N ARG A 148 -19.95 -11.12 -8.70
CA ARG A 148 -20.74 -10.29 -7.76
C ARG A 148 -21.01 -10.99 -6.43
N LYS A 149 -21.22 -12.31 -6.45
CA LYS A 149 -21.40 -13.12 -5.23
C LYS A 149 -20.11 -13.29 -4.42
N ALA A 150 -18.94 -13.19 -5.05
CA ALA A 150 -17.65 -13.28 -4.35
C ALA A 150 -17.24 -11.97 -3.65
N ILE A 151 -17.78 -10.82 -4.06
CA ILE A 151 -17.51 -9.50 -3.44
C ILE A 151 -17.68 -9.50 -1.91
N PRO A 152 -18.80 -9.95 -1.32
CA PRO A 152 -18.96 -9.96 0.14
C PRO A 152 -17.93 -10.83 0.85
N ALA A 153 -17.47 -11.93 0.25
CA ALA A 153 -16.42 -12.77 0.84
C ALA A 153 -15.06 -12.04 0.91
N VAL A 154 -14.71 -11.28 -0.13
CA VAL A 154 -13.47 -10.47 -0.15
C VAL A 154 -13.53 -9.34 0.87
N ILE A 155 -14.69 -8.66 0.98
CA ILE A 155 -14.91 -7.63 2.01
C ILE A 155 -14.80 -8.26 3.40
N GLY A 156 -15.38 -9.46 3.61
CA GLY A 156 -15.25 -10.19 4.87
C GLY A 156 -13.80 -10.52 5.24
N MET A 157 -12.97 -10.91 4.26
CA MET A 157 -11.54 -11.15 4.48
C MET A 157 -10.80 -9.87 4.89
N LEU A 158 -11.10 -8.73 4.27
CA LEU A 158 -10.56 -7.41 4.65
C LEU A 158 -10.96 -7.02 6.08
N VAL A 159 -12.24 -7.19 6.42
CA VAL A 159 -12.75 -6.90 7.76
C VAL A 159 -12.10 -7.81 8.80
N ALA A 160 -11.97 -9.10 8.51
CA ALA A 160 -11.32 -10.07 9.40
C ALA A 160 -9.85 -9.70 9.67
N PHE A 161 -9.12 -9.25 8.64
CA PHE A 161 -7.74 -8.78 8.80
C PHE A 161 -7.66 -7.56 9.73
N VAL A 162 -8.50 -6.54 9.49
CA VAL A 162 -8.53 -5.33 10.32
C VAL A 162 -8.91 -5.67 11.77
N LEU A 163 -9.91 -6.52 11.97
CA LEU A 163 -10.32 -6.99 13.30
C LEU A 163 -9.21 -7.77 14.00
N SER A 164 -8.48 -8.63 13.27
CA SER A 164 -7.36 -9.39 13.82
C SER A 164 -6.24 -8.46 14.31
N VAL A 165 -5.90 -7.45 13.52
CA VAL A 165 -4.88 -6.45 13.90
C VAL A 165 -5.33 -5.67 15.13
N PHE A 166 -6.59 -5.21 15.16
CA PHE A 166 -7.16 -4.51 16.31
C PHE A 166 -7.16 -5.36 17.58
N LEU A 167 -7.54 -6.64 17.47
CA LEU A 167 -7.56 -7.56 18.59
C LEU A 167 -6.15 -7.84 19.10
N SER A 168 -5.18 -7.99 18.20
CA SER A 168 -3.78 -8.16 18.56
C SER A 168 -3.22 -6.93 19.29
N TYR A 169 -3.51 -5.71 18.83
CA TYR A 169 -3.14 -4.50 19.57
C TYR A 169 -3.80 -4.43 20.95
N THR A 170 -5.05 -4.85 21.08
CA THR A 170 -5.76 -4.88 22.36
C THR A 170 -5.11 -5.87 23.34
N VAL A 171 -4.72 -7.05 22.85
CA VAL A 171 -4.01 -8.07 23.64
C VAL A 171 -2.64 -7.53 24.09
N ASP A 172 -1.90 -6.90 23.18
CA ASP A 172 -0.59 -6.30 23.50
C ASP A 172 -0.71 -5.20 24.56
N LEU A 173 -1.77 -4.39 24.53
CA LEU A 173 -2.00 -3.35 25.55
C LEU A 173 -2.29 -3.92 26.94
N ILE A 174 -3.01 -5.04 27.04
CA ILE A 174 -3.40 -5.61 28.33
C ILE A 174 -2.28 -6.48 28.92
N TRP A 175 -1.61 -7.28 28.10
CA TRP A 175 -0.61 -8.26 28.57
C TRP A 175 0.84 -7.79 28.44
N PHE A 176 1.16 -6.90 27.50
CA PHE A 176 2.53 -6.45 27.21
C PHE A 176 2.65 -4.92 27.04
N PRO A 177 2.29 -4.12 28.06
CA PRO A 177 2.20 -2.66 27.95
C PRO A 177 3.52 -1.94 27.60
N GLN A 178 4.67 -2.62 27.65
CA GLN A 178 6.00 -2.05 27.41
C GLN A 178 6.84 -2.84 26.40
N SER A 179 6.28 -3.87 25.75
CA SER A 179 7.00 -4.70 24.77
C SER A 179 6.01 -5.23 23.73
N GLY A 180 5.39 -4.30 22.99
CA GLY A 180 4.53 -4.64 21.87
C GLY A 180 5.31 -5.41 20.80
N HIS A 181 4.70 -6.45 20.24
CA HIS A 181 5.34 -7.26 19.23
C HIS A 181 5.13 -6.64 17.85
N ILE A 182 6.05 -6.88 16.92
CA ILE A 182 5.91 -6.45 15.53
C ILE A 182 4.84 -7.35 14.89
N LEU A 183 3.64 -6.81 14.70
CA LEU A 183 2.49 -7.58 14.17
C LEU A 183 2.50 -7.69 12.65
N GLN A 184 3.19 -6.75 11.99
CA GLN A 184 3.38 -6.72 10.54
C GLN A 184 4.86 -6.53 10.26
N THR A 185 5.48 -7.54 9.66
CA THR A 185 6.80 -7.39 9.04
C THR A 185 6.55 -7.14 7.56
N GLU A 186 7.06 -6.01 7.04
CA GLU A 186 6.99 -5.67 5.61
C GLU A 186 7.77 -6.64 4.71
#